data_AF-A0A4Y2WT84-F1
#
_entry.id   AF-A0A4Y2WT84-F1
#
_cell.length_a   1.000
_cell.length_b   1.000
_cell.length_c   1.000
_cell.angle_alpha   90.00
_cell.angle_beta   90.00
_cell.angle_gamma   90.00
#
_symmetry.space_group_name_H-M   'P 1'
#
loop_
_entity.id
_entity.type
_entity.pdbx_description
1 polymer ?
#
loop_
_entity_poly.entity_id
_entity_poly.type
_entity_poly.pdbx_seq_one_letter_code
_entity_poly.pdbx_strand_id
1 'polypeptide(L)'
;ISTLANWTNELKLTNTFSRLAESAENWQITLSYRYNDWSERKAAIASKFKRRITMREFLEHQSESKLKRNKSLVDYIYAKDALLEKAHFTIPQSDHISMIIVGIADEKQQIALATQNRNDCAI
;
A
#
# COMPACT_ATOMS: atom_id res chain seq x y z
N ILE A 1 20.48 9.81 -5.15
CA ILE A 1 19.82 8.48 -5.13
C ILE A 1 20.94 7.46 -5.06
N SER A 2 21.12 6.80 -3.91
CA SER A 2 22.25 5.90 -3.71
C SER A 2 22.01 4.60 -4.45
N THR A 3 22.98 4.27 -5.30
CA THR A 3 23.37 2.93 -5.74
C THR A 3 23.05 1.89 -4.67
N LEU A 4 22.48 0.76 -5.10
CA LEU A 4 22.11 -0.40 -4.29
C LEU A 4 23.34 -0.86 -3.49
N ALA A 5 23.49 -0.35 -2.28
CA ALA A 5 24.67 -0.61 -1.50
C ALA A 5 24.55 -2.03 -0.93
N ASN A 6 25.51 -2.89 -1.26
CA ASN A 6 25.59 -4.28 -0.78
C ASN A 6 25.97 -4.31 0.71
N TRP A 7 25.06 -3.83 1.56
CA TRP A 7 25.27 -3.80 3.00
C TRP A 7 25.02 -5.20 3.58
N THR A 8 25.88 -5.60 4.51
CA THR A 8 25.68 -6.80 5.31
C THR A 8 24.39 -6.68 6.12
N ASN A 9 23.80 -7.82 6.51
CA ASN A 9 22.56 -7.82 7.29
C ASN A 9 22.71 -7.09 8.63
N GLU A 10 23.90 -7.15 9.24
CA GLU A 10 24.24 -6.41 10.47
C GLU A 10 24.23 -4.89 10.26
N LEU A 11 24.82 -4.39 9.17
CA LEU A 11 24.79 -2.95 8.84
C LEU A 11 23.38 -2.45 8.54
N LYS A 12 22.57 -3.27 7.84
CA LYS A 12 21.14 -2.98 7.59
C LYS A 12 20.36 -2.89 8.91
N LEU A 13 20.65 -3.79 9.86
CA LEU A 13 20.06 -3.79 11.20
C LEU A 13 20.39 -2.50 11.95
N THR A 14 21.66 -2.19 12.11
CA THR A 14 22.12 -1.02 12.87
C THR A 14 21.56 0.29 12.32
N ASN A 15 21.62 0.50 11.00
CA ASN A 15 21.06 1.70 10.37
C ASN A 15 19.53 1.76 10.46
N THR A 16 18.84 0.63 10.48
CA THR A 16 17.38 0.65 10.66
C THR A 16 17.05 1.05 12.09
N PHE A 17 17.75 0.51 13.09
CA PHE A 17 17.50 0.80 14.49
C PHE A 17 17.82 2.23 14.89
N SER A 18 18.87 2.82 14.32
CA SER A 18 19.19 4.24 14.54
C SER A 18 18.12 5.20 14.00
N ARG A 19 17.15 4.70 13.22
CA ARG A 19 16.06 5.48 12.64
C ARG A 19 14.71 5.19 13.31
N LEU A 20 14.65 4.24 14.25
CA LEU A 20 13.45 4.02 15.03
C LEU A 20 13.32 5.13 16.08
N ALA A 21 12.08 5.49 16.40
CA ALA A 21 11.77 6.47 17.42
C ALA A 21 10.57 6.00 18.26
N GLU A 22 10.49 6.51 19.48
CA GLU A 22 9.35 6.36 20.38
C GLU A 22 8.93 4.88 20.58
N SER A 23 7.68 4.55 20.25
CA SER A 23 7.12 3.22 20.41
C SER A 23 7.87 2.15 19.62
N ALA A 24 8.46 2.50 18.47
CA ALA A 24 9.22 1.57 17.65
C ALA A 24 10.59 1.26 18.26
N GLU A 25 11.24 2.25 18.86
CA GLU A 25 12.48 2.08 19.62
C GLU A 25 12.24 1.26 20.90
N ASN A 26 11.19 1.59 21.66
CA ASN A 26 10.84 0.84 22.86
C ASN A 26 10.50 -0.63 22.55
N TRP A 27 9.79 -0.87 21.44
CA TRP A 27 9.54 -2.22 20.96
C TRP A 27 10.83 -2.96 20.61
N GLN A 28 11.74 -2.30 19.92
CA GLN A 28 13.02 -2.86 19.53
C GLN A 28 13.82 -3.28 20.77
N ILE A 29 13.91 -2.43 21.79
CA ILE A 29 14.63 -2.75 23.04
C ILE A 29 13.97 -3.94 23.77
N THR A 30 12.64 -3.99 23.81
CA THR A 30 11.91 -4.94 24.67
C THR A 30 11.62 -6.28 24.01
N LEU A 31 11.55 -6.37 22.69
CA LEU A 31 11.03 -7.56 21.99
C LEU A 31 11.89 -8.04 20.81
N SER A 32 12.91 -7.28 20.38
CA SER A 32 13.70 -7.66 19.20
C SER A 32 14.59 -8.89 19.40
N TYR A 33 14.95 -9.20 20.65
CA TYR A 33 15.75 -10.38 21.00
C TYR A 33 15.07 -11.70 20.63
N ARG A 34 13.76 -11.69 20.36
CA ARG A 34 12.96 -12.86 19.98
C ARG A 34 13.11 -13.26 18.51
N TYR A 35 13.82 -12.48 17.71
CA TYR A 35 13.96 -12.70 16.27
C TYR A 35 15.45 -12.81 15.92
N ASN A 36 15.82 -13.86 15.19
CA ASN A 36 17.23 -14.25 15.04
C ASN A 36 17.91 -13.60 13.83
N ASP A 37 17.15 -13.28 12.79
CA ASP A 37 17.68 -12.67 11.57
C ASP A 37 16.96 -11.39 11.17
N TRP A 38 17.55 -10.69 10.20
CA TRP A 38 17.04 -9.44 9.67
C TRP A 38 15.67 -9.57 9.00
N SER A 39 15.40 -10.69 8.31
CA SER A 39 14.14 -10.93 7.61
C SER A 39 12.98 -11.08 8.59
N GLU A 40 13.16 -11.91 9.63
CA GLU A 40 12.20 -12.09 10.71
C GLU A 40 11.90 -10.76 11.43
N ARG A 41 12.96 -10.00 11.78
CA ARG A 41 12.82 -8.69 12.44
C ARG A 41 12.09 -7.68 11.58
N LYS A 42 12.43 -7.61 10.29
CA LYS A 42 11.75 -6.73 9.33
C LYS A 42 10.27 -7.07 9.22
N ALA A 43 9.93 -8.37 9.14
CA ALA A 43 8.55 -8.83 9.10
C ALA A 43 7.80 -8.50 10.40
N ALA A 44 8.44 -8.63 11.56
CA ALA A 44 7.85 -8.31 12.85
C ALA A 44 7.58 -6.80 13.06
N ILE A 45 8.55 -5.95 12.71
CA ILE A 45 8.37 -4.48 12.73
C ILE A 45 7.25 -4.07 11.79
N ALA A 46 7.28 -4.59 10.55
CA ALA A 46 6.23 -4.33 9.58
C ALA A 46 4.88 -4.81 10.13
N SER A 47 4.76 -6.04 10.65
CA SER A 47 3.50 -6.54 11.20
C SER A 47 2.95 -5.67 12.33
N LYS A 48 3.82 -5.25 13.28
CA LYS A 48 3.41 -4.48 14.45
C LYS A 48 3.07 -3.03 14.15
N PHE A 49 3.87 -2.37 13.31
CA PHE A 49 3.77 -0.93 13.05
C PHE A 49 3.18 -0.59 11.68
N LYS A 50 2.90 -1.58 10.81
CA LYS A 50 2.07 -1.36 9.63
C LYS A 50 0.67 -1.02 10.13
N ARG A 51 0.43 0.29 10.26
CA ARG A 51 -0.88 0.85 10.53
C ARG A 51 -1.79 0.39 9.41
N ARG A 52 -2.64 -0.59 9.70
CA ARG A 52 -3.73 -0.93 8.80
C ARG A 52 -4.76 0.19 8.94
N ILE A 53 -5.22 0.71 7.80
CA ILE A 53 -6.26 1.75 7.81
C ILE A 53 -7.55 1.12 8.30
N THR A 54 -8.18 1.72 9.31
CA THR A 54 -9.46 1.20 9.80
C THR A 54 -10.49 1.16 8.67
N MET A 55 -11.54 0.33 8.79
CA MET A 55 -12.61 0.28 7.78
C MET A 55 -13.24 1.67 7.57
N ARG A 56 -13.34 2.49 8.62
CA ARG A 56 -13.83 3.87 8.52
C ARG A 56 -12.90 4.74 7.67
N GLU A 57 -11.61 4.78 8.01
CA GLU A 57 -10.62 5.54 7.24
C GLU A 57 -10.56 5.06 5.79
N PHE A 58 -10.70 3.75 5.55
CA PHE A 58 -10.79 3.20 4.20
C PHE A 58 -11.98 3.76 3.43
N LEU A 59 -13.19 3.73 4.01
CA LEU A 59 -14.40 4.26 3.37
C LEU A 59 -14.30 5.78 3.14
N GLU A 60 -13.78 6.54 4.10
CA GLU A 60 -13.54 7.98 3.97
C GLU A 60 -12.58 8.25 2.80
N HIS A 61 -11.42 7.60 2.79
CA HIS A 61 -10.47 7.72 1.69
C HIS A 61 -11.04 7.28 0.34
N GLN A 62 -11.88 6.24 0.29
CA GLN A 62 -12.55 5.80 -0.94
C GLN A 62 -13.51 6.88 -1.46
N SER A 63 -14.24 7.56 -0.57
CA SER A 63 -15.20 8.60 -0.94
C SER A 63 -14.55 9.88 -1.47
N GLU A 64 -13.39 10.25 -0.91
CA GLU A 64 -12.64 11.46 -1.27
C GLU A 64 -11.77 11.27 -2.53
N SER A 65 -11.32 10.05 -2.77
CA SER A 65 -10.48 9.69 -3.92
C SER A 65 -11.31 9.52 -5.20
N LYS A 66 -12.02 10.57 -5.60
CA LYS A 66 -12.58 10.67 -6.97
C LYS A 66 -11.58 11.36 -7.88
N LEU A 67 -11.50 10.94 -9.15
CA LEU A 67 -10.66 11.60 -10.15
C LEU A 67 -11.22 13.00 -10.40
N LYS A 68 -10.43 14.02 -10.04
CA LYS A 68 -10.75 15.42 -10.33
C LYS A 68 -10.38 15.74 -11.78
N ARG A 69 -11.14 16.63 -12.43
CA ARG A 69 -10.96 17.02 -13.85
C ARG A 69 -9.55 17.48 -14.22
N ASN A 70 -8.79 17.98 -13.25
CA ASN A 70 -7.44 18.52 -13.42
C ASN A 70 -6.33 17.62 -12.85
N LYS A 71 -6.65 16.38 -12.47
CA LYS A 71 -5.66 15.41 -11.98
C LYS A 71 -5.32 14.39 -13.07
N SER A 72 -4.07 13.93 -13.05
CA SER A 72 -3.61 12.84 -13.91
C SER A 72 -4.35 11.55 -13.59
N LEU A 73 -4.81 10.85 -14.63
CA LEU A 73 -5.41 9.51 -14.51
C LEU A 73 -4.40 8.51 -13.93
N VAL A 74 -3.12 8.61 -14.32
CA VAL A 74 -2.06 7.72 -13.86
C VAL A 74 -1.82 7.89 -12.36
N ASP A 75 -1.68 9.14 -11.90
CA ASP A 75 -1.47 9.43 -10.46
C ASP A 75 -2.68 8.98 -9.63
N TYR A 76 -3.89 9.13 -10.19
CA TYR A 76 -5.10 8.64 -9.58
C TYR A 76 -5.11 7.12 -9.43
N ILE A 77 -4.77 6.37 -10.50
CA ILE A 77 -4.72 4.90 -10.46
C ILE A 77 -3.71 4.45 -9.40
N TYR A 78 -2.48 4.99 -9.40
CA TYR A 78 -1.48 4.64 -8.41
C TYR A 78 -1.91 4.94 -6.97
N ALA A 79 -2.54 6.10 -6.74
CA ALA A 79 -3.03 6.45 -5.42
C ALA A 79 -4.19 5.55 -4.96
N LYS A 80 -5.10 5.19 -5.86
CA LYS A 80 -6.21 4.25 -5.58
C LYS A 80 -5.70 2.84 -5.30
N ASP A 81 -4.80 2.34 -6.13
CA ASP A 81 -4.16 1.02 -5.99
C ASP A 81 -3.47 0.90 -4.62
N ALA A 82 -2.65 1.90 -4.26
CA ALA A 82 -1.99 1.95 -2.96
C ALA A 82 -2.94 2.07 -1.76
N LEU A 83 -4.16 2.60 -1.95
CA LEU A 83 -5.20 2.64 -0.92
C LEU A 83 -5.86 1.27 -0.76
N LEU A 84 -6.14 0.59 -1.87
CA LEU A 84 -6.78 -0.72 -1.89
C LEU A 84 -5.85 -1.81 -1.31
N GLU A 85 -4.55 -1.72 -1.55
CA GLU A 85 -3.51 -2.56 -0.91
C GLU A 85 -3.45 -2.42 0.63
N LYS A 86 -4.01 -1.34 1.19
CA LYS A 86 -4.09 -1.13 2.63
C LYS A 86 -5.36 -1.70 3.25
N ALA A 87 -6.30 -2.21 2.45
CA ALA A 87 -7.55 -2.77 2.93
C ALA A 87 -7.32 -3.95 3.89
N HIS A 88 -8.25 -4.12 4.84
CA HIS A 88 -8.20 -5.20 5.83
C HIS A 88 -8.59 -6.57 5.27
N PHE A 89 -9.07 -6.62 4.03
CA PHE A 89 -9.63 -7.80 3.38
C PHE A 89 -9.04 -7.94 1.98
N THR A 90 -8.99 -9.17 1.49
CA THR A 90 -8.57 -9.46 0.12
C THR A 90 -9.66 -8.99 -0.84
N ILE A 91 -9.29 -8.15 -1.80
CA ILE A 91 -10.18 -7.67 -2.86
C ILE A 91 -9.85 -8.48 -4.12
N PRO A 92 -10.80 -9.24 -4.69
CA PRO A 92 -10.60 -9.91 -5.97
C PRO A 92 -10.16 -8.91 -7.05
N GLN A 93 -9.30 -9.33 -7.97
CA GLN A 93 -8.74 -8.44 -8.99
C GLN A 93 -9.82 -7.72 -9.81
N SER A 94 -10.93 -8.39 -10.12
CA SER A 94 -12.08 -7.80 -10.82
C SER A 94 -12.71 -6.65 -10.03
N ASP A 95 -12.90 -6.85 -8.72
CA ASP A 95 -13.51 -5.87 -7.83
C ASP A 95 -12.54 -4.70 -7.60
N HIS A 96 -11.25 -5.00 -7.53
CA HIS A 96 -10.18 -4.03 -7.41
C HIS A 96 -10.20 -3.03 -8.58
N ILE A 97 -10.22 -3.54 -9.81
CA ILE A 97 -10.31 -2.71 -11.03
C ILE A 97 -11.64 -1.94 -11.05
N SER A 98 -12.75 -2.61 -10.70
CA SER A 98 -14.07 -1.96 -10.64
C SER A 98 -14.09 -0.79 -9.68
N MET A 99 -13.51 -0.93 -8.49
CA MET A 99 -13.40 0.15 -7.50
C MET A 99 -12.55 1.33 -7.99
N ILE A 100 -11.50 1.07 -8.78
CA ILE A 100 -10.70 2.14 -9.41
C ILE A 100 -11.57 2.91 -10.42
N ILE A 101 -12.33 2.21 -11.26
CA ILE A 101 -13.16 2.82 -12.31
C ILE A 101 -14.30 3.66 -11.72
N VAL A 102 -14.96 3.18 -10.65
CA VAL A 102 -16.10 3.86 -10.01
C VAL A 102 -15.76 5.29 -9.57
N GLY A 103 -14.52 5.57 -9.18
CA GLY A 103 -14.12 6.93 -8.76
C GLY A 103 -13.82 7.89 -9.90
N ILE A 104 -13.85 7.47 -11.17
CA ILE A 104 -13.59 8.33 -12.35
C ILE A 104 -14.85 9.12 -12.69
N ALA A 105 -14.91 10.43 -12.46
CA ALA A 105 -16.16 11.19 -12.64
C ALA A 105 -16.61 11.38 -14.12
N ASP A 106 -15.71 11.17 -15.09
CA ASP A 106 -16.03 11.31 -16.51
C ASP A 106 -16.66 10.02 -17.04
N GLU A 107 -17.97 10.08 -17.33
CA GLU A 107 -18.75 8.93 -17.83
C GLU A 107 -18.19 8.35 -19.15
N LYS A 108 -17.63 9.18 -20.04
CA LYS A 108 -17.07 8.69 -21.31
C LYS A 108 -15.80 7.88 -21.06
N GLN A 109 -14.95 8.34 -20.14
CA GLN A 109 -13.76 7.61 -19.72
C GLN A 109 -14.13 6.33 -18.97
N GLN A 110 -15.12 6.37 -18.08
CA GLN A 110 -15.61 5.19 -17.39
C GLN A 110 -16.12 4.11 -18.36
N ILE A 111 -16.95 4.48 -19.33
CA ILE A 111 -17.53 3.55 -20.31
C ILE A 111 -16.42 2.89 -21.15
N ALA A 112 -15.44 3.67 -21.62
CA ALA A 112 -14.33 3.14 -22.41
C ALA A 112 -13.51 2.09 -21.62
N LEU A 113 -13.17 2.40 -20.37
CA LEU A 113 -12.38 1.51 -19.51
C LEU A 113 -13.15 0.25 -19.09
N ALA A 114 -14.44 0.38 -18.77
CA ALA A 114 -15.28 -0.75 -18.39
C ALA A 114 -15.53 -1.71 -19.57
N THR A 115 -15.65 -1.18 -20.78
CA THR A 115 -15.87 -1.99 -22.00
C THR A 115 -14.62 -2.79 -22.38
N GLN A 116 -13.43 -2.20 -22.21
CA GLN A 116 -12.17 -2.89 -22.49
C GLN A 116 -11.93 -4.07 -21.54
N ASN A 117 -12.23 -3.90 -20.25
CA ASN A 117 -12.09 -4.95 -19.24
C ASN A 117 -13.02 -6.17 -19.49
N ARG A 118 -14.16 -5.96 -20.16
CA ARG A 118 -15.10 -7.05 -20.50
C ARG A 118 -14.56 -7.98 -21.58
N ASN A 119 -13.73 -7.48 -22.48
CA ASN A 119 -13.19 -8.26 -23.60
C ASN A 119 -12.03 -9.17 -23.17
N ASP A 120 -11.35 -8.85 -22.06
CA ASP A 120 -10.24 -9.65 -21.53
C ASP A 120 -10.71 -10.85 -20.66
N CYS A 121 -11.97 -10.85 -20.21
CA CYS A 121 -12.60 -12.00 -19.53
C CYS A 121 -13.29 -12.99 -20.47
N ALA A 122 -13.29 -12.75 -21.78
CA ALA A 122 -14.01 -13.55 -22.77
C ALA A 122 -13.12 -14.56 -23.54
N ILE A 123 -11.95 -14.92 -23.01
CA ILE A 123 -11.06 -15.97 -23.56
C ILE A 123 -10.99 -17.14 -22.58
#